data_AF-A0A7X7RIB6-F1
#
_entry.id   AF-A0A7X7RIB6-F1
#
_cell.length_a   1.000
_cell.length_b   1.000
_cell.length_c   1.000
_cell.angle_alpha   90.00
_cell.angle_beta   90.00
_cell.angle_gamma   90.00
#
_symmetry.space_group_name_H-M   'P 1'
#
loop_
_entity.id
_entity.type
_entity.pdbx_description
1 polymer ?
#
loop_
_entity_poly.entity_id
_entity_poly.type
_entity_poly.pdbx_seq_one_letter_code
_entity_poly.pdbx_strand_id
1 'polypeptide(L)'
;MTNLLQQHPGRVQAALNILLESPYFYKTDDEDLFFFLRRHQREFADFFKTYFNWDLGLDAKCARLYKPDWFNPRITPGNRDLFNFTKRDECIAFMLLLEFFEDLQERESASVEDA
;
A
#
# COMPACT_ATOMS: atom_id res chain seq x y z
N MET A 1 6.38 20.56 -15.75
CA MET A 1 7.09 19.32 -15.33
C MET A 1 8.24 19.71 -14.43
N THR A 2 8.35 19.05 -13.28
CA THR A 2 8.47 19.65 -11.94
C THR A 2 9.91 19.87 -11.46
N ASN A 3 10.21 21.10 -11.01
CA ASN A 3 11.49 21.52 -10.42
C ASN A 3 11.97 20.56 -9.28
N LEU A 4 11.02 19.92 -8.58
CA LEU A 4 11.28 18.96 -7.50
C LEU A 4 12.12 17.74 -7.92
N LEU A 5 11.81 17.14 -9.07
CA LEU A 5 12.56 15.96 -9.57
C LEU A 5 13.99 16.35 -9.96
N GLN A 6 14.17 17.56 -10.51
CA GLN A 6 15.49 18.07 -10.90
C GLN A 6 16.35 18.41 -9.66
N GLN A 7 15.74 18.96 -8.61
CA GLN A 7 16.46 19.34 -7.38
C GLN A 7 16.77 18.14 -6.47
N HIS A 8 15.90 17.14 -6.43
CA HIS A 8 15.98 16.04 -5.45
C HIS A 8 15.71 14.65 -6.05
N PRO A 9 16.44 14.22 -7.09
CA PRO A 9 16.12 13.01 -7.85
C PRO A 9 16.10 11.73 -7.00
N GLY A 10 17.11 11.52 -6.14
CA GLY A 10 17.20 10.30 -5.33
C GLY A 10 16.11 10.17 -4.27
N ARG A 11 15.73 11.28 -3.62
CA ARG A 11 14.65 11.29 -2.61
C ARG A 11 13.28 11.09 -3.24
N VAL A 12 13.05 11.67 -4.42
CA VAL A 12 11.83 11.44 -5.19
C VAL A 12 11.72 9.97 -5.59
N GLN A 13 12.79 9.37 -6.10
CA GLN A 13 12.79 7.95 -6.47
C GLN A 13 12.51 7.04 -5.27
N ALA A 14 13.19 7.25 -4.14
CA ALA A 14 12.99 6.44 -2.94
C ALA A 14 11.55 6.52 -2.41
N ALA A 15 10.98 7.73 -2.34
CA ALA A 15 9.60 7.93 -1.92
C ALA A 15 8.60 7.28 -2.89
N LEU A 16 8.83 7.36 -4.21
CA LEU A 16 7.98 6.74 -5.21
C LEU A 16 8.02 5.21 -5.13
N ASN A 17 9.19 4.60 -4.92
CA ASN A 17 9.31 3.16 -4.76
C ASN A 17 8.47 2.67 -3.58
N ILE A 18 8.61 3.31 -2.41
CA ILE A 18 7.85 2.92 -1.21
C ILE A 18 6.34 3.03 -1.46
N LEU A 19 5.88 4.14 -2.05
CA LEU A 19 4.45 4.36 -2.29
C LEU A 19 3.87 3.47 -3.39
N LEU A 20 4.64 3.13 -4.42
CA LEU A 20 4.18 2.27 -5.51
C LEU A 20 4.16 0.78 -5.11
N GLU A 21 5.14 0.35 -4.32
CA GLU A 21 5.25 -1.04 -3.83
C GLU A 21 4.33 -1.30 -2.62
N SER A 22 4.16 -0.32 -1.73
CA SER A 22 3.32 -0.42 -0.54
C SER A 22 2.22 0.66 -0.53
N PRO A 23 0.94 0.30 -0.33
CA PRO A 23 -0.13 1.29 -0.19
C PRO A 23 0.04 2.18 1.05
N TYR A 24 0.95 1.83 1.97
CA TYR A 24 1.27 2.57 3.20
C TYR A 24 2.74 2.93 3.26
N PHE A 25 3.01 4.17 3.65
CA PHE A 25 4.32 4.63 4.06
C PHE A 25 4.24 5.23 5.46
N TYR A 26 4.79 4.55 6.45
CA TYR A 26 4.78 5.03 7.83
C TYR A 26 6.00 5.90 8.12
N LYS A 27 5.82 6.89 9.00
CA LYS A 27 6.90 7.73 9.52
C LYS A 27 8.04 6.91 10.14
N THR A 28 7.74 5.74 10.69
CA THR A 28 8.72 4.83 11.29
C THR A 28 9.53 4.04 10.28
N ASP A 29 9.07 3.94 9.02
CA ASP A 29 9.80 3.22 7.98
C ASP A 29 11.01 4.03 7.51
N ASP A 30 10.82 5.35 7.32
CA ASP A 30 11.89 6.32 7.08
C ASP A 30 11.39 7.75 7.43
N GLU A 31 11.84 8.29 8.57
CA GLU A 31 11.34 9.58 9.09
C GLU A 31 11.73 10.77 8.20
N ASP A 32 12.95 10.76 7.66
CA ASP A 32 13.45 11.84 6.82
C ASP A 32 12.71 11.89 5.48
N LEU A 33 12.49 10.74 4.84
CA LEU A 33 11.68 10.65 3.63
C LEU A 33 10.22 10.97 3.89
N PHE A 34 9.67 10.60 5.06
CA PHE A 34 8.31 10.95 5.43
C PHE A 34 8.12 12.46 5.55
N PHE A 35 9.05 13.16 6.20
CA PHE A 35 9.01 14.61 6.28
C PHE A 35 9.23 15.28 4.93
N PHE A 36 10.07 14.72 4.07
CA PHE A 36 10.23 15.19 2.69
C PHE A 36 8.92 15.08 1.90
N LEU A 37 8.26 13.91 1.94
CA LEU A 37 6.95 13.69 1.31
C LEU A 37 5.91 14.68 1.85
N ARG A 38 5.83 14.84 3.18
CA ARG A 38 4.88 15.76 3.82
C ARG A 38 5.10 17.21 3.42
N ARG A 39 6.37 17.64 3.29
CA ARG A 39 6.72 19.01 2.87
C ARG A 39 6.31 19.29 1.41
N HIS A 40 6.35 18.28 0.55
CA HIS A 40 6.04 18.37 -0.88
C HIS A 40 4.73 17.64 -1.24
N GLN A 41 3.81 17.52 -0.29
CA GLN A 41 2.62 16.68 -0.43
C GLN A 41 1.81 17.03 -1.68
N ARG A 42 1.70 18.32 -2.01
CA ARG A 42 0.92 18.79 -3.16
C ARG A 42 1.50 18.26 -4.47
N GLU A 43 2.81 18.39 -4.65
CA GLU A 43 3.49 17.94 -5.86
C GLU A 43 3.37 16.43 -6.07
N PHE A 44 3.46 15.65 -4.98
CA PHE A 44 3.24 14.20 -5.03
C PHE A 44 1.76 13.86 -5.30
N ALA A 45 0.81 14.53 -4.64
CA ALA A 45 -0.62 14.31 -4.86
C ALA A 45 -1.02 14.63 -6.31
N ASP A 46 -0.55 15.75 -6.86
CA ASP A 46 -0.78 16.14 -8.25
C ASP A 46 -0.21 15.10 -9.22
N PHE A 47 0.98 14.55 -8.93
CA PHE A 47 1.57 13.47 -9.71
C PHE A 47 0.70 12.21 -9.71
N PHE A 48 0.32 11.70 -8.53
CA PHE A 48 -0.49 10.48 -8.43
C PHE A 48 -1.86 10.66 -9.07
N LYS A 49 -2.48 11.84 -8.92
CA LYS A 49 -3.77 12.14 -9.53
C LYS A 49 -3.67 12.19 -11.06
N THR A 50 -2.65 12.86 -11.59
CA THR A 50 -2.48 13.06 -13.04
C THR A 50 -2.15 11.77 -13.78
N TYR A 51 -1.25 10.95 -13.23
CA TYR A 51 -0.71 9.79 -13.94
C TYR A 51 -1.42 8.47 -13.62
N PHE A 52 -2.03 8.35 -12.44
CA PHE A 52 -2.62 7.10 -11.98
C PHE A 52 -4.08 7.24 -11.56
N ASN A 53 -4.64 8.45 -11.55
CA ASN A 53 -5.95 8.76 -10.95
C ASN A 53 -6.05 8.36 -9.46
N TRP A 54 -4.93 8.28 -8.74
CA TRP A 54 -4.90 7.91 -7.32
C TRP A 54 -4.87 9.14 -6.42
N ASP A 55 -5.47 9.03 -5.24
CA ASP A 55 -5.47 10.10 -4.25
C ASP A 55 -4.43 9.81 -3.16
N LEU A 56 -3.59 10.80 -2.84
CA LEU A 56 -2.58 10.70 -1.77
C LEU A 56 -3.10 11.35 -0.49
N GLY A 57 -3.35 10.55 0.55
CA GLY A 57 -3.72 11.01 1.89
C GLY A 57 -2.57 10.90 2.88
N LEU A 58 -2.34 11.93 3.68
CA LEU A 58 -1.32 11.95 4.74
C LEU A 58 -1.94 12.31 6.10
N ASP A 59 -1.50 11.62 7.14
CA ASP A 59 -1.72 11.99 8.54
C ASP A 59 -0.38 12.20 9.28
N ALA A 60 -0.41 12.33 10.60
CA ALA A 60 0.79 12.57 11.42
C ALA A 60 1.79 11.39 11.44
N LYS A 61 1.36 10.19 11.06
CA LYS A 61 2.09 8.92 11.17
C LYS A 61 2.21 8.15 9.86
N CYS A 62 1.35 8.41 8.88
CA CYS A 62 1.21 7.60 7.68
C CYS A 62 0.87 8.42 6.44
N ALA A 63 1.44 8.03 5.30
CA ALA A 63 1.00 8.42 3.97
C ALA A 63 0.39 7.20 3.28
N ARG A 64 -0.69 7.40 2.53
CA ARG A 64 -1.45 6.32 1.90
C ARG A 64 -1.92 6.72 0.51
N LEU A 65 -1.80 5.81 -0.45
CA LEU A 65 -2.43 5.95 -1.77
C LEU A 65 -3.78 5.24 -1.81
N TYR A 66 -4.80 6.00 -2.18
CA TYR A 66 -6.15 5.51 -2.44
C TYR A 66 -6.30 5.27 -3.94
N LYS A 67 -6.57 4.02 -4.30
CA LYS A 67 -6.83 3.59 -5.68
C LYS A 67 -8.35 3.56 -5.86
N PRO A 68 -8.96 4.55 -6.56
CA PRO A 68 -10.41 4.60 -6.70
C PRO A 68 -10.95 3.43 -7.54
N ASP A 69 -10.17 3.01 -8.54
CA ASP A 69 -10.57 1.96 -9.47
C ASP A 69 -10.06 0.59 -9.02
N TRP A 70 -11.02 -0.31 -8.79
CA TRP A 70 -10.78 -1.72 -8.51
C TRP A 70 -11.00 -2.53 -9.77
N PHE A 71 -9.92 -3.04 -10.36
CA PHE A 71 -9.96 -3.76 -11.64
C PHE A 71 -10.37 -5.23 -11.54
N ASN A 72 -10.59 -5.76 -10.33
CA ASN A 72 -11.12 -7.12 -10.14
C ASN A 72 -12.65 -7.08 -9.96
N PRO A 73 -13.44 -7.42 -11.00
CA PRO A 73 -14.91 -7.34 -10.94
C PRO A 73 -15.54 -8.38 -10.02
N ARG A 74 -14.79 -9.40 -9.56
CA ARG A 74 -15.28 -10.44 -8.65
C ARG A 74 -15.34 -9.95 -7.19
N ILE A 75 -14.67 -8.83 -6.89
CA ILE A 75 -14.72 -8.20 -5.57
C ILE A 75 -15.85 -7.16 -5.57
N THR A 76 -17.00 -7.57 -5.01
CA THR A 76 -18.19 -6.72 -4.87
C THR A 76 -17.90 -5.54 -3.92
N PRO A 77 -18.62 -4.41 -4.02
CA PRO A 77 -18.43 -3.28 -3.12
C PRO A 77 -18.46 -3.64 -1.62
N GLY A 78 -19.35 -4.55 -1.19
CA GLY A 78 -19.38 -5.04 0.20
C GLY A 78 -18.15 -5.86 0.59
N ASN A 79 -17.56 -6.60 -0.35
CA ASN A 79 -16.30 -7.31 -0.10
C ASN A 79 -15.10 -6.35 -0.08
N ARG A 80 -15.17 -5.20 -0.77
CA ARG A 80 -14.07 -4.21 -0.79
C ARG A 80 -13.78 -3.66 0.60
N ASP A 81 -14.82 -3.46 1.43
CA ASP A 81 -14.64 -3.02 2.82
C ASP A 81 -13.92 -4.07 3.68
N LEU A 82 -14.06 -5.36 3.36
CA LEU A 82 -13.34 -6.46 4.02
C LEU A 82 -11.84 -6.50 3.66
N PHE A 83 -11.46 -5.93 2.51
CA PHE A 83 -10.07 -5.84 2.04
C PHE A 83 -9.48 -4.43 2.18
N ASN A 84 -10.20 -3.53 2.84
CA ASN A 84 -9.72 -2.18 3.10
C ASN A 84 -8.85 -2.17 4.36
N PHE A 85 -7.74 -2.91 4.33
CA PHE A 85 -6.76 -2.93 5.42
C PHE A 85 -6.13 -1.56 5.50
N THR A 86 -6.56 -0.73 6.44
CA THR A 86 -6.15 0.67 6.68
C THR A 86 -4.86 0.79 7.47
N LYS A 87 -4.43 -0.31 8.10
CA LYS A 87 -3.26 -0.36 8.98
C LYS A 87 -2.38 -1.57 8.67
N ARG A 88 -1.09 -1.41 8.88
CA ARG A 88 -0.08 -2.47 8.79
C ARG A 88 -0.48 -3.71 9.57
N ASP A 89 -0.99 -3.55 10.78
CA ASP A 89 -1.41 -4.67 11.63
C ASP A 89 -2.57 -5.46 11.01
N GLU A 90 -3.47 -4.79 10.28
CA GLU A 90 -4.57 -5.44 9.56
C GLU A 90 -4.03 -6.24 8.36
N CYS A 91 -3.01 -5.72 7.66
CA CYS A 91 -2.30 -6.47 6.60
C CYS A 91 -1.53 -7.67 7.16
N ILE A 92 -0.83 -7.50 8.29
CA ILE A 92 -0.08 -8.59 8.95
C ILE A 92 -1.05 -9.67 9.43
N ALA A 93 -2.16 -9.30 10.06
CA ALA A 93 -3.19 -10.24 10.49
C ALA A 93 -3.78 -11.01 9.31
N PHE A 94 -3.99 -10.35 8.17
CA PHE A 94 -4.45 -11.01 6.96
C PHE A 94 -3.41 -11.98 6.39
N MET A 95 -2.12 -11.63 6.38
CA MET A 95 -1.04 -12.53 5.96
C MET A 95 -0.96 -13.77 6.86
N LEU A 96 -1.07 -13.60 8.19
CA LEU A 96 -1.12 -14.73 9.13
C LEU A 96 -2.33 -15.63 8.91
N LEU A 97 -3.48 -15.07 8.53
CA LEU A 97 -4.67 -15.85 8.17
C LEU A 97 -4.44 -16.66 6.89
N LEU A 98 -3.81 -16.09 5.87
CA LEU A 98 -3.47 -16.82 4.64
C LEU A 98 -2.51 -17.98 4.93
N GLU A 99 -1.43 -17.72 5.67
CA GLU A 99 -0.46 -18.74 6.08
C GLU A 99 -1.14 -19.88 6.87
N PHE A 100 -2.05 -19.53 7.79
CA PHE A 100 -2.84 -20.52 8.52
C PHE A 100 -3.72 -21.39 7.60
N PHE A 101 -4.38 -20.79 6.60
CA PHE A 101 -5.22 -21.55 5.67
C PHE A 101 -4.40 -22.40 4.71
N GLU A 102 -3.21 -21.96 4.30
CA GLU A 102 -2.28 -22.77 3.52
C GLU A 102 -1.80 -23.99 4.32
N ASP A 103 -1.35 -23.81 5.57
CA ASP A 103 -0.95 -24.92 6.47
C ASP A 103 -2.13 -25.87 6.76
N LEU A 104 -3.34 -25.33 6.95
CA LEU A 104 -4.55 -26.15 7.11
C LEU A 104 -4.82 -26.98 5.86
N GLN A 105 -4.74 -26.37 4.68
CA GLN A 105 -5.01 -27.05 3.41
C GLN A 105 -3.94 -28.11 3.09
N GLU A 106 -2.67 -27.86 3.41
CA GLU A 106 -1.59 -28.83 3.30
C GLU A 106 -1.83 -30.04 4.22
N ARG A 107 -2.22 -29.80 5.47
CA ARG A 107 -2.54 -30.89 6.42
C ARG A 107 -3.77 -31.70 6.00
N GLU A 108 -4.82 -31.02 5.54
CA GLU A 108 -6.01 -31.69 5.04
C GLU A 108 -5.69 -32.50 3.78
N SER A 109 -4.87 -31.97 2.87
CA SER A 109 -4.44 -32.68 1.66
C SER A 109 -3.58 -33.90 2.00
N ALA A 110 -2.62 -33.77 2.93
CA ALA A 110 -1.79 -34.88 3.40
C ALA A 110 -2.63 -35.98 4.09
N SER A 111 -3.69 -35.59 4.82
CA SER A 111 -4.58 -36.56 5.48
C SER A 111 -5.46 -37.37 4.51
N VAL A 112 -5.67 -36.87 3.29
CA VAL A 112 -6.43 -37.56 2.23
C VAL A 112 -5.55 -38.49 1.41
N GLU A 113 -4.25 -38.22 1.30
CA GLU A 113 -3.28 -39.09 0.59
C GLU A 113 -2.86 -40.33 1.40
N ASP A 114 -3.03 -40.31 2.73
CA ASP A 114 -2.75 -41.43 3.64
C ASP A 114 -3.94 -42.41 3.85
N ALA A 115 -5.03 -42.28 3.09
CA ALA A 115 -6.26 -43.08 3.20
C ALA A 115 -6.51 -44.04 2.03
#